data_AF-A0AAP8QDX5-F1
#
_entry.id   AF-A0AAP8QDX5-F1
#
_cell.length_a   1.000
_cell.length_b   1.000
_cell.length_c   1.000
_cell.angle_alpha   90.00
_cell.angle_beta   90.00
_cell.angle_gamma   90.00
#
_symmetry.space_group_name_H-M   'P 1'
#
loop_
_entity.id
_entity.type
_entity.pdbx_description
1 polymer ?
#
loop_
_entity_poly.entity_id
_entity_poly.type
_entity_poly.pdbx_seq_one_letter_code
_entity_poly.pdbx_strand_id
1 'polypeptide(L)'
;MNRQHIWIVFQKEMTDLIRDRKTWIGALVIPLVVVPLFVFLMSFSMNGVAKEAQSFVPLIVNADSKHPFVQILQKNDSVKMIQVEDPLAAIKNGNARAFIKLPEQLQSKLQAGEAVDITVWYDPSNQKSTYAKTLIEKSIKEYERDVVSKRLQHVGLSIEAIEPMHTNFESVASDEKVSGSILSGVLIILMIASLISGGLPAATDLIAGEKERGTLETLISAPITANSVLTAKLFTVMIMSGVSSLASVISVSLIFSFISMNHDAGGLSLQFFTTSSIIVLFVVLILLSAMFAGIMLSISSFAKSFKEAQTYMTPLVLVGLVPAYLMMPLNPIDIPYAYYLLPIFNGVAIFKEIFYGELQPMHALLVVFTSLCYVIIAIKVAAKFFKRENLLVK
;
A
#
# COMPACT_ATOMS: atom_id res chain seq x y z
N MET A 1 41.30 0.51 12.30
CA MET A 1 40.75 0.55 10.93
C MET A 1 41.40 1.71 10.20
N ASN A 2 42.14 1.45 9.12
CA ASN A 2 42.66 2.53 8.29
C ASN A 2 41.53 3.08 7.40
N ARG A 3 41.19 4.36 7.54
CA ARG A 3 40.13 5.03 6.76
C ARG A 3 40.42 5.05 5.26
N GLN A 4 41.70 5.15 4.89
CA GLN A 4 42.12 5.14 3.49
C GLN A 4 41.80 3.81 2.81
N HIS A 5 42.06 2.69 3.49
CA HIS A 5 41.74 1.36 2.94
C HIS A 5 40.24 1.18 2.73
N ILE A 6 39.40 1.65 3.67
CA ILE A 6 37.94 1.59 3.52
C ILE A 6 37.50 2.38 2.30
N TRP A 7 38.01 3.60 2.16
CA TRP A 7 37.66 4.48 1.06
C TRP A 7 38.08 3.93 -0.31
N ILE A 8 39.30 3.39 -0.42
CA ILE A 8 39.80 2.79 -1.66
C ILE A 8 38.94 1.60 -2.08
N VAL A 9 38.66 0.68 -1.16
CA VAL A 9 37.80 -0.49 -1.44
C VAL A 9 36.40 -0.01 -1.81
N PHE A 10 35.82 0.91 -1.05
CA PHE A 10 34.49 1.46 -1.31
C PHE A 10 34.40 2.10 -2.71
N GLN A 11 35.38 2.91 -3.10
CA GLN A 11 35.43 3.52 -4.43
C GLN A 11 35.51 2.46 -5.54
N LYS A 12 36.32 1.42 -5.35
CA LYS A 12 36.37 0.27 -6.28
C LYS A 12 35.00 -0.39 -6.39
N GLU A 13 34.37 -0.77 -5.28
CA GLU A 13 33.08 -1.46 -5.30
C GLU A 13 31.97 -0.59 -5.92
N MET A 14 31.91 0.70 -5.57
CA MET A 14 30.94 1.62 -6.17
C MET A 14 31.18 1.78 -7.68
N THR A 15 32.44 1.88 -8.11
CA THR A 15 32.78 2.01 -9.53
C THR A 15 32.37 0.79 -10.33
N ASP A 16 32.61 -0.41 -9.79
CA ASP A 16 32.22 -1.68 -10.42
C ASP A 16 30.70 -1.78 -10.53
N LEU A 17 29.96 -1.41 -9.46
CA LEU A 17 28.50 -1.39 -9.50
C LEU A 17 27.95 -0.35 -10.47
N ILE A 18 28.52 0.86 -10.55
CA ILE A 18 28.16 1.91 -11.52
C ILE A 18 28.32 1.43 -12.97
N ARG A 19 29.32 0.59 -13.23
CA ARG A 19 29.53 0.01 -14.57
C ARG A 19 28.56 -1.13 -14.87
N ASP A 20 28.06 -1.82 -13.84
CA ASP A 20 27.03 -2.84 -14.01
C ASP A 20 25.64 -2.23 -14.18
N ARG A 21 25.26 -2.06 -15.45
CA ARG A 21 23.94 -1.56 -15.84
C ARG A 21 22.79 -2.36 -15.23
N LYS A 22 22.94 -3.67 -15.06
CA LYS A 22 21.84 -4.52 -14.54
C LYS A 22 21.55 -4.18 -13.09
N THR A 23 22.60 -3.94 -12.30
CA THR A 23 22.46 -3.58 -10.89
C THR A 23 21.78 -2.22 -10.72
N TRP A 24 22.13 -1.21 -11.52
CA TRP A 24 21.43 0.10 -11.46
C TRP A 24 20.02 0.08 -12.04
N ILE A 25 19.76 -0.73 -13.07
CA ILE A 25 18.39 -0.94 -13.55
C ILE A 25 17.55 -1.53 -12.41
N GLY A 26 18.06 -2.56 -11.72
CA GLY A 26 17.37 -3.19 -10.61
C GLY A 26 17.18 -2.25 -9.41
N ALA A 27 18.20 -1.51 -9.04
CA ALA A 27 18.17 -0.65 -7.86
C ALA A 27 17.43 0.67 -8.09
N LEU A 28 17.53 1.30 -9.26
CA LEU A 28 16.97 2.63 -9.50
C LEU A 28 15.78 2.59 -10.46
N VAL A 29 15.93 1.98 -11.63
CA VAL A 29 14.93 2.05 -12.70
C VAL A 29 13.68 1.24 -12.37
N ILE A 30 13.84 0.03 -11.80
CA ILE A 30 12.70 -0.82 -11.42
C ILE A 30 11.78 -0.10 -10.43
N PRO A 31 12.24 0.40 -9.27
CA PRO A 31 11.36 1.17 -8.38
C PRO A 31 10.79 2.41 -9.05
N LEU A 32 11.59 3.13 -9.84
CA LEU A 32 11.15 4.35 -10.50
C LEU A 32 10.05 4.12 -11.54
N VAL A 33 9.92 2.91 -12.12
CA VAL A 33 8.95 2.59 -13.19
C VAL A 33 7.86 1.61 -12.75
N VAL A 34 8.18 0.62 -11.92
CA VAL A 34 7.23 -0.40 -11.47
C VAL A 34 6.26 0.16 -10.42
N VAL A 35 6.75 0.92 -9.44
CA VAL A 35 5.91 1.60 -8.46
C VAL A 35 4.84 2.47 -9.14
N PRO A 36 5.18 3.33 -10.12
CA PRO A 36 4.21 4.20 -10.74
C PRO A 36 3.27 3.49 -11.67
N LEU A 37 3.78 2.52 -12.42
CA LEU A 37 2.94 1.66 -13.22
C LEU A 37 1.93 0.92 -12.35
N PHE A 38 2.32 0.41 -11.19
CA PHE A 38 1.43 -0.29 -10.28
C PHE A 38 0.32 0.63 -9.75
N VAL A 39 0.66 1.82 -9.25
CA VAL A 39 -0.32 2.80 -8.75
C VAL A 39 -1.25 3.26 -9.89
N PHE A 40 -0.69 3.55 -11.06
CA PHE A 40 -1.46 3.94 -12.25
C PHE A 40 -2.42 2.84 -12.69
N LEU A 41 -1.96 1.59 -12.79
CA LEU A 41 -2.80 0.45 -13.18
C LEU A 41 -3.91 0.17 -12.16
N MET A 42 -3.62 0.27 -10.86
CA MET A 42 -4.63 0.14 -9.80
C MET A 42 -5.68 1.25 -9.91
N SER A 43 -5.25 2.51 -10.07
CA SER A 43 -6.16 3.65 -10.25
C SER A 43 -7.00 3.51 -11.51
N PHE A 44 -6.38 3.16 -12.65
CA PHE A 44 -7.06 2.93 -13.91
C PHE A 44 -8.07 1.78 -13.81
N SER A 45 -7.71 0.67 -13.17
CA SER A 45 -8.59 -0.47 -12.95
C SER A 45 -9.80 -0.10 -12.09
N MET A 46 -9.57 0.55 -10.94
CA MET A 46 -10.65 0.98 -10.04
C MET A 46 -11.59 2.00 -10.71
N ASN A 47 -11.02 2.99 -11.40
CA ASN A 47 -11.80 4.00 -12.12
C ASN A 47 -12.57 3.40 -13.31
N GLY A 48 -11.98 2.44 -14.02
CA GLY A 48 -12.64 1.73 -15.12
C GLY A 48 -13.86 0.95 -14.63
N VAL A 49 -13.72 0.17 -13.56
CA VAL A 49 -14.86 -0.58 -12.97
C VAL A 49 -15.93 0.37 -12.45
N ALA A 50 -15.55 1.47 -11.79
CA ALA A 50 -16.49 2.46 -11.29
C ALA A 50 -17.27 3.15 -12.42
N LYS A 51 -16.59 3.64 -13.46
CA LYS A 51 -17.24 4.26 -14.62
C LYS A 51 -18.17 3.31 -15.35
N GLU A 52 -17.77 2.05 -15.51
CA GLU A 52 -18.60 1.05 -16.18
C GLU A 52 -19.81 0.64 -15.32
N ALA A 53 -19.63 0.50 -14.00
CA ALA A 53 -20.74 0.28 -13.08
C ALA A 53 -21.73 1.46 -13.10
N GLN A 54 -21.23 2.69 -13.25
CA GLN A 54 -22.03 3.89 -13.33
C GLN A 54 -22.67 4.12 -14.70
N SER A 55 -22.25 3.46 -15.78
CA SER A 55 -22.82 3.72 -17.11
C SER A 55 -24.01 2.82 -17.45
N PHE A 56 -24.04 1.60 -16.92
CA PHE A 56 -25.08 0.62 -17.22
C PHE A 56 -25.34 -0.34 -16.06
N VAL A 57 -26.49 -0.17 -15.41
CA VAL A 57 -26.97 -0.94 -14.26
C VAL A 57 -28.23 -1.72 -14.65
N PRO A 58 -28.10 -2.95 -15.19
CA PRO A 58 -29.25 -3.78 -15.50
C PRO A 58 -29.89 -4.31 -14.22
N LEU A 59 -31.14 -3.90 -13.95
CA LEU A 59 -31.92 -4.31 -12.79
C LEU A 59 -33.14 -5.11 -13.23
N ILE A 60 -33.50 -6.11 -12.43
CA ILE A 60 -34.75 -6.85 -12.60
C ILE A 60 -35.67 -6.46 -11.45
N VAL A 61 -36.91 -6.12 -11.77
CA VAL A 61 -37.95 -5.86 -10.78
C VAL A 61 -39.22 -6.57 -11.24
N ASN A 62 -39.89 -7.28 -10.32
CA ASN A 62 -41.16 -7.96 -10.59
C ASN A 62 -42.35 -6.98 -10.56
N ALA A 63 -42.22 -5.83 -11.20
CA ALA A 63 -43.27 -4.83 -11.33
C ALA A 63 -43.20 -4.12 -12.69
N ASP A 64 -44.33 -3.57 -13.12
CA ASP A 64 -44.42 -2.78 -14.35
C ASP A 64 -43.57 -1.49 -14.22
N SER A 65 -43.10 -0.99 -15.36
CA SER A 65 -42.36 0.27 -15.48
C SER A 65 -43.15 1.48 -14.98
N LYS A 66 -44.48 1.37 -14.95
CA LYS A 66 -45.38 2.40 -14.40
C LYS A 66 -45.41 2.43 -12.87
N HIS A 67 -44.85 1.43 -12.19
CA HIS A 67 -44.86 1.38 -10.74
C HIS A 67 -44.03 2.55 -10.16
N PRO A 68 -44.53 3.30 -9.14
CA PRO A 68 -43.85 4.49 -8.62
C PRO A 68 -42.40 4.25 -8.17
N PHE A 69 -42.13 3.11 -7.53
CA PHE A 69 -40.77 2.73 -7.14
C PHE A 69 -39.84 2.49 -8.35
N VAL A 70 -40.37 1.91 -9.44
CA VAL A 70 -39.58 1.68 -10.67
C VAL A 70 -39.24 3.01 -11.34
N GLN A 71 -40.16 3.99 -11.29
CA GLN A 71 -39.90 5.33 -11.80
C GLN A 71 -38.79 6.05 -11.02
N ILE A 72 -38.73 5.88 -9.69
CA ILE A 72 -37.64 6.43 -8.87
C ILE A 72 -36.28 5.82 -9.26
N LEU A 73 -36.23 4.51 -9.46
CA LEU A 73 -35.02 3.84 -9.94
C LEU A 73 -34.59 4.37 -11.31
N GLN A 74 -35.55 4.59 -12.21
CA GLN A 74 -35.31 5.10 -13.56
C GLN A 74 -34.96 6.59 -13.64
N LYS A 75 -35.08 7.37 -12.54
CA LYS A 75 -34.52 8.74 -12.49
C LYS A 75 -33.00 8.75 -12.66
N ASN A 76 -32.34 7.63 -12.38
CA ASN A 76 -30.93 7.45 -12.67
C ASN A 76 -30.77 6.85 -14.08
N ASP A 77 -30.23 7.65 -15.02
CA ASP A 77 -30.12 7.29 -16.44
C ASP A 77 -29.36 5.97 -16.71
N SER A 78 -28.47 5.62 -15.77
CA SER A 78 -27.67 4.40 -15.80
C SER A 78 -28.48 3.15 -15.53
N VAL A 79 -29.63 3.25 -14.87
CA VAL A 79 -30.50 2.11 -14.55
C VAL A 79 -31.28 1.68 -15.78
N LYS A 80 -31.16 0.39 -16.13
CA LYS A 80 -31.93 -0.22 -17.23
C LYS A 80 -32.69 -1.42 -16.70
N MET A 81 -34.01 -1.39 -16.88
CA MET A 81 -34.90 -2.45 -16.43
C MET A 81 -34.88 -3.57 -17.46
N ILE A 82 -34.60 -4.79 -17.00
CA ILE A 82 -34.60 -5.98 -17.84
C ILE A 82 -35.62 -6.98 -17.29
N GLN A 83 -36.31 -7.67 -18.18
CA GLN A 83 -37.25 -8.75 -17.87
C GLN A 83 -36.66 -10.06 -18.35
N VAL A 84 -36.61 -11.05 -17.46
CA VAL A 84 -36.02 -12.37 -17.72
C VAL A 84 -36.84 -13.44 -16.99
N GLU A 85 -36.85 -14.65 -17.52
CA GLU A 85 -37.60 -15.78 -16.93
C GLU A 85 -36.98 -16.25 -15.60
N ASP A 86 -35.65 -16.30 -15.49
CA ASP A 86 -34.92 -16.63 -14.25
C ASP A 86 -34.02 -15.46 -13.80
N PRO A 87 -34.52 -14.62 -12.85
CA PRO A 87 -33.75 -13.49 -12.34
C PRO A 87 -32.48 -13.88 -11.59
N LEU A 88 -32.47 -15.02 -10.90
CA LEU A 88 -31.32 -15.44 -10.11
C LEU A 88 -30.21 -15.97 -11.01
N ALA A 89 -30.56 -16.73 -12.06
CA ALA A 89 -29.59 -17.11 -13.08
C ALA A 89 -29.02 -15.88 -13.81
N ALA A 90 -29.83 -14.87 -14.10
CA ALA A 90 -29.36 -13.64 -14.74
C ALA A 90 -28.34 -12.87 -13.90
N ILE A 91 -28.49 -12.85 -12.56
CA ILE A 91 -27.48 -12.28 -11.65
C ILE A 91 -26.21 -13.13 -11.67
N LYS A 92 -26.33 -14.46 -11.51
CA LYS A 92 -25.19 -15.38 -11.50
C LYS A 92 -24.38 -15.35 -12.80
N ASN A 93 -25.05 -15.17 -13.93
CA ASN A 93 -24.42 -15.06 -15.25
C ASN A 93 -23.89 -13.64 -15.54
N GLY A 94 -24.15 -12.67 -14.66
CA GLY A 94 -23.69 -11.28 -14.79
C GLY A 94 -24.49 -10.41 -15.75
N ASN A 95 -25.61 -10.92 -16.28
CA ASN A 95 -26.54 -10.19 -17.17
C ASN A 95 -27.37 -9.15 -16.41
N ALA A 96 -27.65 -9.42 -15.13
CA ALA A 96 -28.31 -8.52 -14.20
C ALA A 96 -27.39 -8.19 -13.02
N ARG A 97 -27.57 -7.02 -12.40
CA ARG A 97 -26.81 -6.61 -11.20
C ARG A 97 -27.57 -6.86 -9.91
N ALA A 98 -28.88 -6.79 -9.94
CA ALA A 98 -29.72 -7.15 -8.79
C ALA A 98 -31.14 -7.47 -9.24
N PHE A 99 -31.84 -8.21 -8.39
CA PHE A 99 -33.26 -8.51 -8.52
C PHE A 99 -33.99 -8.00 -7.30
N ILE A 100 -35.04 -7.21 -7.51
CA ILE A 100 -35.89 -6.67 -6.45
C ILE A 100 -37.24 -7.36 -6.56
N LYS A 101 -37.63 -8.10 -5.51
CA LYS A 101 -38.98 -8.64 -5.37
C LYS A 101 -39.80 -7.73 -4.48
N LEU A 102 -40.69 -7.00 -5.13
CA LEU A 102 -41.80 -6.30 -4.51
C LEU A 102 -42.93 -7.31 -4.22
N PRO A 103 -43.54 -7.29 -3.04
CA PRO A 103 -44.66 -8.17 -2.75
C PRO A 103 -45.90 -7.78 -3.54
N GLU A 104 -46.77 -8.76 -3.77
CA GLU A 104 -48.06 -8.53 -4.42
C GLU A 104 -48.89 -7.51 -3.62
N GLN A 105 -49.60 -6.65 -4.35
CA GLN A 105 -50.43 -5.58 -3.77
C GLN A 105 -49.68 -4.58 -2.89
N LEU A 106 -48.37 -4.38 -3.13
CA LEU A 106 -47.54 -3.40 -2.41
C LEU A 106 -48.25 -2.06 -2.19
N GLN A 107 -48.84 -1.47 -3.23
CA GLN A 107 -49.49 -0.16 -3.12
C GLN A 107 -50.73 -0.18 -2.22
N SER A 108 -51.55 -1.23 -2.27
CA SER A 108 -52.72 -1.39 -1.39
C SER A 108 -52.31 -1.60 0.06
N LYS A 109 -51.30 -2.43 0.32
CA LYS A 109 -50.72 -2.62 1.66
C LYS A 109 -50.14 -1.32 2.21
N LEU A 110 -49.43 -0.57 1.37
CA LEU A 110 -48.88 0.73 1.74
C LEU A 110 -49.98 1.77 2.02
N GLN A 111 -51.09 1.75 1.28
CA GLN A 111 -52.26 2.61 1.56
C GLN A 111 -53.00 2.20 2.84
N ALA A 112 -53.07 0.90 3.14
CA ALA A 112 -53.66 0.37 4.37
C ALA A 112 -52.83 0.63 5.64
N GLY A 113 -51.64 1.24 5.50
CA GLY A 113 -50.75 1.51 6.63
C GLY A 113 -49.89 0.31 7.04
N GLU A 114 -49.94 -0.80 6.30
CA GLU A 114 -49.18 -2.02 6.62
C GLU A 114 -47.69 -1.84 6.35
N ALA A 115 -46.87 -2.60 7.11
CA ALA A 115 -45.45 -2.79 6.87
C ALA A 115 -45.24 -3.86 5.80
N VAL A 116 -44.20 -3.70 4.99
CA VAL A 116 -44.00 -4.52 3.81
C VAL A 116 -42.53 -4.88 3.64
N ASP A 117 -42.25 -6.17 3.47
CA ASP A 117 -40.90 -6.67 3.24
C ASP A 117 -40.54 -6.62 1.75
N ILE A 118 -39.39 -6.01 1.43
CA ILE A 118 -38.79 -6.01 0.09
C ILE A 118 -37.54 -6.88 0.14
N THR A 119 -37.43 -7.85 -0.75
CA THR A 119 -36.23 -8.70 -0.87
C THR A 119 -35.41 -8.28 -2.08
N VAL A 120 -34.11 -8.06 -1.85
CA VAL A 120 -33.14 -7.71 -2.90
C VAL A 120 -32.07 -8.79 -2.98
N TRP A 121 -31.96 -9.47 -4.13
CA TRP A 121 -30.86 -10.38 -4.43
C TRP A 121 -29.79 -9.66 -5.22
N TYR A 122 -28.54 -9.84 -4.81
CA TYR A 122 -27.35 -9.28 -5.46
C TYR A 122 -26.16 -10.23 -5.24
N ASP A 123 -25.10 -10.07 -6.00
CA ASP A 123 -23.86 -10.82 -5.88
C ASP A 123 -22.78 -9.96 -5.19
N PRO A 124 -22.46 -10.20 -3.90
CA PRO A 124 -21.46 -9.42 -3.18
C PRO A 124 -20.03 -9.59 -3.72
N SER A 125 -19.75 -10.63 -4.50
CA SER A 125 -18.44 -10.83 -5.15
C SER A 125 -18.23 -9.95 -6.38
N ASN A 126 -19.32 -9.36 -6.92
CA ASN A 126 -19.30 -8.52 -8.11
C ASN A 126 -19.44 -7.04 -7.75
N GLN A 127 -18.39 -6.24 -7.96
CA GLN A 127 -18.38 -4.81 -7.63
C GLN A 127 -19.52 -4.03 -8.31
N LYS A 128 -19.92 -4.38 -9.54
CA LYS A 128 -21.04 -3.73 -10.23
C LYS A 128 -22.39 -4.04 -9.56
N SER A 129 -22.52 -5.25 -9.00
CA SER A 129 -23.69 -5.67 -8.23
C SER A 129 -23.76 -4.98 -6.87
N THR A 130 -22.60 -4.83 -6.20
CA THR A 130 -22.49 -4.02 -4.97
C THR A 130 -22.84 -2.55 -5.23
N TYR A 131 -22.38 -1.96 -6.33
CA TYR A 131 -22.79 -0.61 -6.72
C TYR A 131 -24.30 -0.49 -6.94
N ALA A 132 -24.89 -1.46 -7.68
CA ALA A 132 -26.32 -1.51 -7.92
C ALA A 132 -27.13 -1.62 -6.62
N LYS A 133 -26.67 -2.42 -5.65
CA LYS A 133 -27.28 -2.51 -4.32
C LYS A 133 -27.33 -1.15 -3.63
N THR A 134 -26.21 -0.41 -3.59
CA THR A 134 -26.15 0.92 -2.96
C THR A 134 -27.13 1.90 -3.61
N LEU A 135 -27.27 1.85 -4.94
CA LEU A 135 -28.24 2.64 -5.68
C LEU A 135 -29.67 2.27 -5.29
N ILE A 136 -29.98 0.97 -5.23
CA ILE A 136 -31.31 0.46 -4.83
C ILE A 136 -31.65 0.88 -3.40
N GLU A 137 -30.73 0.76 -2.44
CA GLU A 137 -30.94 1.19 -1.06
C GLU A 137 -31.28 2.68 -0.97
N LYS A 138 -30.58 3.52 -1.76
CA LYS A 138 -30.88 4.95 -1.84
C LYS A 138 -32.29 5.21 -2.39
N SER A 139 -32.67 4.51 -3.47
CA SER A 139 -34.00 4.64 -4.07
C SER A 139 -35.13 4.10 -3.18
N ILE A 140 -34.89 3.03 -2.41
CA ILE A 140 -35.84 2.52 -1.42
C ILE A 140 -36.08 3.56 -0.33
N LYS A 141 -35.02 4.18 0.22
CA LYS A 141 -35.14 5.24 1.23
C LYS A 141 -35.88 6.48 0.70
N GLU A 142 -35.63 6.87 -0.54
CA GLU A 142 -36.37 7.96 -1.20
C GLU A 142 -37.87 7.62 -1.33
N TYR A 143 -38.19 6.40 -1.78
CA TYR A 143 -39.57 5.95 -1.91
C TYR A 143 -40.29 5.82 -0.56
N GLU A 144 -39.59 5.31 0.46
CA GLU A 144 -40.09 5.22 1.84
C GLU A 144 -40.46 6.60 2.36
N ARG A 145 -39.59 7.59 2.21
CA ARG A 145 -39.85 8.98 2.59
C ARG A 145 -41.08 9.57 1.90
N ASP A 146 -41.26 9.31 0.61
CA ASP A 146 -42.43 9.75 -0.14
C ASP A 146 -43.74 9.13 0.39
N VAL A 147 -43.72 7.83 0.69
CA VAL A 147 -44.88 7.11 1.23
C VAL A 147 -45.23 7.62 2.63
N VAL A 148 -44.22 7.77 3.48
CA VAL A 148 -44.41 8.21 4.86
C VAL A 148 -44.88 9.66 4.92
N SER A 149 -44.31 10.55 4.10
CA SER A 149 -44.75 11.94 3.97
C SER A 149 -46.24 12.04 3.59
N LYS A 150 -46.67 11.24 2.61
CA LYS A 150 -48.10 11.16 2.22
C LYS A 150 -48.99 10.66 3.36
N ARG A 151 -48.57 9.63 4.10
CA ARG A 151 -49.34 9.10 5.24
C ARG A 151 -49.51 10.16 6.34
N LEU A 152 -48.48 10.93 6.65
CA LEU A 152 -48.52 11.96 7.68
C LEU A 152 -49.40 13.15 7.29
N GLN A 153 -49.33 13.58 6.02
CA GLN A 153 -50.19 14.65 5.50
C GLN A 153 -51.69 14.34 5.66
N HIS A 154 -52.10 13.07 5.50
CA HIS A 154 -53.50 12.66 5.69
C HIS A 154 -53.99 12.83 7.13
N VAL A 155 -53.08 12.86 8.11
CA VAL A 155 -53.38 13.02 9.54
C VAL A 155 -52.97 14.42 10.03
N GLY A 156 -52.62 15.33 9.13
CA GLY A 156 -52.24 16.72 9.46
C GLY A 156 -50.88 16.84 10.16
N LEU A 157 -50.01 15.84 10.04
CA LEU A 157 -48.66 15.82 10.62
C LEU A 157 -47.61 16.09 9.52
N SER A 158 -46.49 16.71 9.90
CA SER A 158 -45.35 16.89 9.00
C SER A 158 -44.35 15.72 9.12
N ILE A 159 -43.54 15.51 8.08
CA ILE A 159 -42.46 14.50 8.10
C ILE A 159 -41.43 14.78 9.21
N GLU A 160 -41.25 16.04 9.59
CA GLU A 160 -40.35 16.44 10.67
C GLU A 160 -40.82 15.92 12.04
N ALA A 161 -42.11 15.58 12.19
CA ALA A 161 -42.65 15.01 13.42
C ALA A 161 -42.10 13.59 13.71
N ILE A 162 -41.60 12.88 12.68
CA ILE A 162 -41.06 11.52 12.83
C ILE A 162 -39.59 11.39 12.40
N GLU A 163 -39.09 12.30 11.55
CA GLU A 163 -37.67 12.43 11.20
C GLU A 163 -37.12 13.74 11.76
N PRO A 164 -37.03 13.91 13.09
CA PRO A 164 -36.56 15.18 13.68
C PRO A 164 -35.04 15.39 13.54
N MET A 165 -34.30 14.39 13.04
CA MET A 165 -32.84 14.42 12.97
C MET A 165 -32.35 14.55 11.52
N HIS A 166 -31.65 15.64 11.25
CA HIS A 166 -30.88 15.83 10.01
C HIS A 166 -29.39 15.61 10.30
N THR A 167 -28.86 14.47 9.86
CA THR A 167 -27.45 14.15 10.07
C THR A 167 -26.58 14.78 8.98
N ASN A 168 -25.74 15.73 9.37
CA ASN A 168 -24.65 16.24 8.53
C ASN A 168 -23.35 15.59 8.97
N PHE A 169 -22.66 14.93 8.04
CA PHE A 169 -21.33 14.36 8.27
C PHE A 169 -20.29 15.38 7.83
N GLU A 170 -19.58 15.96 8.80
CA GLU A 170 -18.49 16.89 8.55
C GLU A 170 -17.15 16.18 8.78
N SER A 171 -16.22 16.34 7.82
CA SER A 171 -14.88 15.78 7.97
C SER A 171 -14.09 16.59 8.99
N VAL A 172 -13.57 15.92 10.01
CA VAL A 172 -12.57 16.49 10.93
C VAL A 172 -11.13 16.27 10.46
N ALA A 173 -10.93 15.49 9.40
CA ALA A 173 -9.62 15.24 8.82
C ALA A 173 -9.25 16.35 7.84
N SER A 174 -8.01 16.83 7.92
CA SER A 174 -7.46 17.74 6.92
C SER A 174 -7.20 17.00 5.61
N ASP A 175 -7.15 17.75 4.50
CA ASP A 175 -6.87 17.19 3.18
C ASP A 175 -5.49 16.51 3.14
N GLU A 176 -4.51 17.01 3.91
CA GLU A 176 -3.19 16.38 4.08
C GLU A 176 -3.32 15.00 4.71
N LYS A 177 -4.15 14.85 5.76
CA LYS A 177 -4.32 13.58 6.47
C LYS A 177 -5.01 12.53 5.59
N VAL A 178 -6.00 12.97 4.81
CA VAL A 178 -6.66 12.11 3.81
C VAL A 178 -5.64 11.69 2.75
N SER A 179 -4.84 12.63 2.24
CA SER A 179 -3.80 12.37 1.25
C SER A 179 -2.76 11.38 1.75
N GLY A 180 -2.27 11.62 2.97
CA GLY A 180 -1.32 10.80 3.68
C GLY A 180 -1.81 9.38 3.91
N SER A 181 -3.11 9.19 4.17
CA SER A 181 -3.68 7.87 4.36
C SER A 181 -3.55 6.98 3.12
N ILE A 182 -3.82 7.55 1.94
CA ILE A 182 -3.71 6.86 0.65
C ILE A 182 -2.24 6.57 0.33
N LEU A 183 -1.35 7.54 0.55
CA LEU A 183 0.09 7.42 0.37
C LEU A 183 0.69 6.34 1.28
N SER A 184 0.35 6.35 2.56
CA SER A 184 0.96 5.45 3.55
C SER A 184 0.71 3.97 3.27
N GLY A 185 -0.44 3.61 2.70
CA GLY A 185 -0.86 2.22 2.56
C GLY A 185 0.03 1.42 1.61
N VAL A 186 0.14 1.87 0.36
CA VAL A 186 0.88 1.14 -0.68
C VAL A 186 2.37 1.52 -0.68
N LEU A 187 2.70 2.77 -0.38
CA LEU A 187 4.06 3.25 -0.62
C LEU A 187 5.05 2.78 0.40
N ILE A 188 4.65 2.64 1.66
CA ILE A 188 5.55 2.14 2.69
C ILE A 188 5.97 0.70 2.36
N ILE A 189 5.04 -0.12 1.85
CA ILE A 189 5.36 -1.47 1.35
C ILE A 189 6.38 -1.40 0.21
N LEU A 190 6.17 -0.52 -0.76
CA LEU A 190 7.09 -0.36 -1.90
C LEU A 190 8.45 0.20 -1.48
N MET A 191 8.49 1.14 -0.54
CA MET A 191 9.73 1.66 0.03
C MET A 191 10.54 0.56 0.71
N ILE A 192 9.91 -0.26 1.56
CA ILE A 192 10.59 -1.38 2.21
C ILE A 192 11.01 -2.43 1.17
N ALA A 193 10.16 -2.73 0.18
CA ALA A 193 10.50 -3.64 -0.91
C ALA A 193 11.75 -3.18 -1.66
N SER A 194 11.79 -1.91 -2.05
CA SER A 194 12.91 -1.31 -2.77
C SER A 194 14.16 -1.18 -1.92
N LEU A 195 14.01 -0.89 -0.62
CA LEU A 195 15.13 -0.89 0.30
C LEU A 195 15.84 -2.25 0.33
N ILE A 196 15.09 -3.36 0.34
CA ILE A 196 15.67 -4.70 0.32
C ILE A 196 16.17 -5.07 -1.08
N SER A 197 15.34 -4.89 -2.10
CA SER A 197 15.65 -5.32 -3.48
C SER A 197 16.77 -4.50 -4.11
N GLY A 198 16.95 -3.25 -3.71
CA GLY A 198 18.01 -2.37 -4.22
C GLY A 198 19.42 -2.79 -3.79
N GLY A 199 19.58 -3.25 -2.54
CA GLY A 199 20.86 -3.73 -2.03
C GLY A 199 21.15 -5.20 -2.32
N LEU A 200 20.13 -6.00 -2.61
CA LEU A 200 20.26 -7.46 -2.76
C LEU A 200 21.23 -7.89 -3.87
N PRO A 201 21.20 -7.32 -5.10
CA PRO A 201 22.17 -7.66 -6.14
C PRO A 201 23.61 -7.34 -5.71
N ALA A 202 23.81 -6.16 -5.13
CA ALA A 202 25.12 -5.72 -4.64
C ALA A 202 25.64 -6.63 -3.53
N ALA A 203 24.81 -6.94 -2.51
CA ALA A 203 25.22 -7.81 -1.42
C ALA A 203 25.56 -9.23 -1.87
N THR A 204 24.85 -9.74 -2.89
CA THR A 204 25.07 -11.07 -3.46
C THR A 204 26.38 -11.11 -4.23
N ASP A 205 26.65 -10.14 -5.11
CA ASP A 205 27.88 -10.12 -5.91
C ASP A 205 29.13 -9.84 -5.05
N LEU A 206 29.04 -8.88 -4.12
CA LEU A 206 30.19 -8.41 -3.33
C LEU A 206 30.78 -9.45 -2.37
N ILE A 207 30.07 -10.53 -2.03
CA ILE A 207 30.62 -11.59 -1.17
C ILE A 207 30.49 -12.94 -1.85
N ALA A 208 29.28 -13.45 -2.04
CA ALA A 208 29.09 -14.77 -2.65
C ALA A 208 29.59 -14.82 -4.10
N GLY A 209 29.41 -13.74 -4.88
CA GLY A 209 29.95 -13.62 -6.24
C GLY A 209 31.49 -13.60 -6.26
N GLU A 210 32.12 -12.77 -5.43
CA GLU A 210 33.59 -12.74 -5.31
C GLU A 210 34.17 -14.06 -4.78
N LYS A 211 33.44 -14.74 -3.89
CA LYS A 211 33.81 -16.07 -3.38
C LYS A 211 33.70 -17.14 -4.47
N GLU A 212 32.66 -17.11 -5.29
CA GLU A 212 32.50 -18.02 -6.43
C GLU A 212 33.61 -17.82 -7.48
N ARG A 213 34.03 -16.57 -7.70
CA ARG A 213 35.12 -16.20 -8.62
C ARG A 213 36.53 -16.42 -8.04
N GLY A 214 36.65 -16.77 -6.75
CA GLY A 214 37.93 -16.93 -6.06
C GLY A 214 38.69 -15.61 -5.80
N THR A 215 38.07 -14.45 -6.03
CA THR A 215 38.73 -13.15 -5.86
C THR A 215 38.71 -12.66 -4.41
N LEU A 216 37.79 -13.21 -3.58
CA LEU A 216 37.68 -12.86 -2.17
C LEU A 216 38.91 -13.29 -1.36
N GLU A 217 39.48 -14.46 -1.66
CA GLU A 217 40.66 -15.01 -0.99
C GLU A 217 41.90 -14.14 -1.24
N THR A 218 42.07 -13.68 -2.48
CA THR A 218 43.13 -12.72 -2.85
C THR A 218 42.99 -11.40 -2.10
N LEU A 219 41.76 -10.89 -1.95
CA LEU A 219 41.49 -9.64 -1.25
C LEU A 219 41.78 -9.73 0.25
N ILE A 220 41.48 -10.86 0.88
CA ILE A 220 41.74 -11.09 2.31
C ILE A 220 43.23 -11.37 2.57
N SER A 221 43.95 -11.91 1.59
CA SER A 221 45.40 -12.14 1.65
C SER A 221 46.22 -10.85 1.47
N ALA A 222 45.62 -9.78 0.94
CA ALA A 222 46.25 -8.46 0.86
C ALA A 222 46.46 -7.88 2.28
N PRO A 223 47.42 -6.96 2.49
CA PRO A 223 47.70 -6.35 3.81
C PRO A 223 46.63 -5.32 4.22
N ILE A 224 45.35 -5.71 4.16
CA ILE A 224 44.17 -4.92 4.53
C ILE A 224 43.38 -5.68 5.59
N THR A 225 42.91 -4.97 6.62
CA THR A 225 42.14 -5.63 7.68
C THR A 225 40.75 -6.04 7.17
N ALA A 226 40.30 -7.27 7.45
CA ALA A 226 38.97 -7.78 7.07
C ALA A 226 37.82 -6.84 7.47
N ASN A 227 37.93 -6.18 8.63
CA ASN A 227 36.95 -5.16 9.04
C ASN A 227 36.87 -3.97 8.07
N SER A 228 38.00 -3.50 7.53
CA SER A 228 37.99 -2.40 6.55
C SER A 228 37.30 -2.81 5.25
N VAL A 229 37.52 -4.05 4.79
CA VAL A 229 36.86 -4.61 3.61
C VAL A 229 35.35 -4.73 3.84
N LEU A 230 34.95 -5.33 4.97
CA LEU A 230 33.53 -5.48 5.31
C LEU A 230 32.82 -4.13 5.45
N THR A 231 33.44 -3.15 6.11
CA THR A 231 32.85 -1.82 6.26
C THR A 231 32.67 -1.14 4.90
N ALA A 232 33.62 -1.26 3.98
CA ALA A 232 33.49 -0.75 2.63
C ALA A 232 32.30 -1.38 1.89
N LYS A 233 32.22 -2.73 1.89
CA LYS A 233 31.10 -3.47 1.28
C LYS A 233 29.76 -3.11 1.91
N LEU A 234 29.71 -2.90 3.22
CA LEU A 234 28.50 -2.47 3.92
C LEU A 234 28.02 -1.10 3.44
N PHE A 235 28.90 -0.10 3.34
CA PHE A 235 28.54 1.21 2.82
C PHE A 235 28.03 1.12 1.37
N THR A 236 28.66 0.30 0.53
CA THR A 236 28.21 0.07 -0.84
C THR A 236 26.78 -0.45 -0.88
N VAL A 237 26.46 -1.51 -0.14
CA VAL A 237 25.11 -2.09 -0.10
C VAL A 237 24.09 -1.13 0.52
N MET A 238 24.48 -0.40 1.57
CA MET A 238 23.64 0.60 2.23
C MET A 238 23.21 1.70 1.25
N ILE A 239 24.14 2.23 0.45
CA ILE A 239 23.85 3.26 -0.55
C ILE A 239 22.92 2.72 -1.63
N MET A 240 23.18 1.52 -2.16
CA MET A 240 22.32 0.92 -3.18
C MET A 240 20.88 0.71 -2.68
N SER A 241 20.73 0.24 -1.44
CA SER A 241 19.44 0.08 -0.76
C SER A 241 18.74 1.42 -0.55
N GLY A 242 19.46 2.42 -0.02
CA GLY A 242 18.92 3.74 0.27
C GLY A 242 18.49 4.49 -0.99
N VAL A 243 19.31 4.47 -2.04
CA VAL A 243 18.99 5.10 -3.34
C VAL A 243 17.73 4.46 -3.95
N SER A 244 17.58 3.14 -3.85
CA SER A 244 16.40 2.44 -4.35
C SER A 244 15.11 2.84 -3.63
N SER A 245 15.15 2.91 -2.30
CA SER A 245 14.00 3.37 -1.52
C SER A 245 13.69 4.85 -1.78
N LEU A 246 14.70 5.71 -1.94
CA LEU A 246 14.49 7.12 -2.29
C LEU A 246 13.89 7.28 -3.68
N ALA A 247 14.34 6.48 -4.66
CA ALA A 247 13.76 6.45 -6.00
C ALA A 247 12.27 6.07 -5.97
N SER A 248 11.87 5.19 -5.05
CA SER A 248 10.46 4.84 -4.82
C SER A 248 9.65 6.02 -4.33
N VAL A 249 10.16 6.76 -3.34
CA VAL A 249 9.50 7.97 -2.83
C VAL A 249 9.35 9.02 -3.93
N ILE A 250 10.43 9.29 -4.67
CA ILE A 250 10.43 10.25 -5.77
C ILE A 250 9.46 9.84 -6.86
N SER A 251 9.48 8.57 -7.26
CA SER A 251 8.58 8.03 -8.28
C SER A 251 7.14 8.33 -7.95
N VAL A 252 6.80 8.18 -6.68
CA VAL A 252 5.43 8.36 -6.24
C VAL A 252 5.01 9.82 -6.27
N SER A 253 5.85 10.70 -5.72
CA SER A 253 5.62 12.14 -5.80
C SER A 253 5.40 12.60 -7.24
N LEU A 254 6.10 12.00 -8.21
CA LEU A 254 5.90 12.28 -9.64
C LEU A 254 4.51 11.85 -10.12
N ILE A 255 4.09 10.60 -9.88
CA ILE A 255 2.76 10.11 -10.34
C ILE A 255 1.64 10.97 -9.77
N PHE A 256 1.70 11.28 -8.48
CA PHE A 256 0.60 12.00 -7.84
C PHE A 256 0.51 13.43 -8.38
N SER A 257 1.64 14.06 -8.68
CA SER A 257 1.66 15.31 -9.43
C SER A 257 1.02 15.15 -10.82
N PHE A 258 1.27 14.04 -11.52
CA PHE A 258 0.65 13.76 -12.82
C PHE A 258 -0.86 13.47 -12.74
N ILE A 259 -1.32 12.73 -11.73
CA ILE A 259 -2.75 12.39 -11.53
C ILE A 259 -3.53 13.64 -11.12
N SER A 260 -3.00 14.42 -10.18
CA SER A 260 -3.61 15.67 -9.70
C SER A 260 -3.80 16.70 -10.83
N MET A 261 -2.96 16.65 -11.87
CA MET A 261 -3.06 17.58 -13.01
C MET A 261 -4.17 17.21 -14.00
N ASN A 262 -4.69 15.96 -13.94
CA ASN A 262 -5.67 15.43 -14.91
C ASN A 262 -7.08 15.23 -14.32
N HIS A 263 -7.28 15.43 -13.01
CA HIS A 263 -8.57 15.25 -12.35
C HIS A 263 -8.83 16.39 -11.36
N ASP A 264 -10.04 16.97 -11.37
CA ASP A 264 -10.59 17.86 -10.31
C ASP A 264 -10.76 17.15 -8.94
N ALA A 265 -10.22 15.93 -8.80
CA ALA A 265 -10.12 15.24 -7.53
C ALA A 265 -9.01 15.93 -6.73
N GLY A 266 -9.42 16.63 -5.66
CA GLY A 266 -8.58 17.39 -4.72
C GLY A 266 -7.11 17.01 -4.77
N GLY A 267 -6.30 17.94 -5.30
CA GLY A 267 -4.87 17.74 -5.44
C GLY A 267 -4.26 17.40 -4.09
N LEU A 268 -3.64 16.23 -4.01
CA LEU A 268 -3.01 15.74 -2.79
C LEU A 268 -1.83 16.66 -2.47
N SER A 269 -1.94 17.44 -1.40
CA SER A 269 -0.91 18.38 -1.00
C SER A 269 0.26 17.60 -0.39
N LEU A 270 1.47 17.74 -0.94
CA LEU A 270 2.72 17.25 -0.30
C LEU A 270 3.15 18.13 0.89
N GLN A 271 2.24 19.00 1.37
CA GLN A 271 2.51 19.98 2.43
C GLN A 271 2.70 19.34 3.81
N PHE A 272 2.39 18.05 3.97
CA PHE A 272 2.66 17.29 5.19
C PHE A 272 4.15 16.98 5.43
N PHE A 273 5.03 17.14 4.42
CA PHE A 273 6.47 17.02 4.61
C PHE A 273 7.07 18.27 5.27
N THR A 274 6.96 18.35 6.60
CA THR A 274 7.74 19.32 7.37
C THR A 274 9.23 19.00 7.29
N THR A 275 10.10 20.00 7.44
CA THR A 275 11.57 19.81 7.46
C THR A 275 12.00 18.76 8.49
N SER A 276 11.37 18.74 9.68
CA SER A 276 11.60 17.72 10.70
C SER A 276 11.25 16.31 10.20
N SER A 277 10.10 16.15 9.55
CA SER A 277 9.64 14.87 8.99
C SER A 277 10.58 14.34 7.92
N ILE A 278 11.11 15.21 7.05
CA ILE A 278 12.10 14.82 6.03
C ILE A 278 13.40 14.34 6.68
N ILE A 279 13.87 15.04 7.72
CA ILE A 279 15.09 14.64 8.44
C ILE A 279 14.89 13.27 9.09
N VAL A 280 13.79 13.06 9.82
CA VAL A 280 13.50 11.77 10.47
C VAL A 280 13.36 10.66 9.44
N LEU A 281 12.64 10.92 8.34
CA LEU A 281 12.50 9.97 7.23
C LEU A 281 13.88 9.54 6.69
N PHE A 282 14.75 10.50 6.42
CA PHE A 282 16.08 10.23 5.87
C PHE A 282 16.98 9.48 6.86
N VAL A 283 16.97 9.87 8.13
CA VAL A 283 17.74 9.18 9.19
C VAL A 283 17.27 7.74 9.34
N VAL A 284 15.95 7.50 9.41
CA VAL A 284 15.39 6.15 9.54
C VAL A 284 15.66 5.31 8.29
N LEU A 285 15.59 5.90 7.09
CA LEU A 285 16.00 5.22 5.85
C LEU A 285 17.47 4.79 5.86
N ILE A 286 18.37 5.64 6.36
CA ILE A 286 19.79 5.28 6.51
C ILE A 286 19.96 4.14 7.51
N LEU A 287 19.27 4.19 8.64
CA LEU A 287 19.37 3.12 9.65
C LEU A 287 18.81 1.80 9.15
N LEU A 288 17.65 1.80 8.51
CA LEU A 288 17.08 0.58 7.91
C LEU A 288 17.98 0.04 6.80
N SER A 289 18.50 0.89 5.90
CA SER A 289 19.41 0.44 4.84
C SER A 289 20.70 -0.16 5.41
N ALA A 290 21.25 0.40 6.49
CA ALA A 290 22.39 -0.17 7.19
C ALA A 290 22.06 -1.53 7.85
N MET A 291 20.87 -1.64 8.46
CA MET A 291 20.40 -2.90 9.06
C MET A 291 20.26 -3.99 8.00
N PHE A 292 19.55 -3.71 6.91
CA PHE A 292 19.39 -4.67 5.82
C PHE A 292 20.71 -4.99 5.13
N ALA A 293 21.61 -4.01 4.94
CA ALA A 293 22.95 -4.26 4.42
C ALA A 293 23.73 -5.25 5.30
N GLY A 294 23.70 -5.09 6.62
CA GLY A 294 24.33 -6.01 7.56
C GLY A 294 23.73 -7.42 7.49
N ILE A 295 22.41 -7.55 7.44
CA ILE A 295 21.72 -8.85 7.34
C ILE A 295 22.05 -9.52 5.99
N MET A 296 21.96 -8.78 4.89
CA MET A 296 22.27 -9.29 3.54
C MET A 296 23.73 -9.75 3.43
N LEU A 297 24.70 -8.95 3.88
CA LEU A 297 26.11 -9.37 3.85
C LEU A 297 26.37 -10.59 4.75
N SER A 298 25.66 -10.73 5.86
CA SER A 298 25.72 -11.92 6.72
C SER A 298 25.24 -13.17 5.98
N ILE A 299 24.10 -13.09 5.31
CA ILE A 299 23.54 -14.20 4.51
C ILE A 299 24.46 -14.53 3.33
N SER A 300 24.96 -13.52 2.62
CA SER A 300 25.85 -13.67 1.47
C SER A 300 27.18 -14.33 1.87
N SER A 301 27.69 -14.03 3.07
CA SER A 301 28.90 -14.66 3.63
C SER A 301 28.72 -16.15 3.93
N PHE A 302 27.50 -16.60 4.19
CA PHE A 302 27.20 -18.02 4.42
C PHE A 302 27.09 -18.83 3.12
N ALA A 303 26.71 -18.19 2.02
CA ALA A 303 26.54 -18.85 0.73
C ALA A 303 27.87 -19.28 0.10
N LYS A 304 27.83 -20.34 -0.72
CA LYS A 304 29.00 -20.81 -1.49
C LYS A 304 28.98 -20.34 -2.94
N SER A 305 27.81 -19.94 -3.45
CA SER A 305 27.62 -19.44 -4.81
C SER A 305 26.66 -18.27 -4.86
N PHE A 306 26.69 -17.52 -5.96
CA PHE A 306 25.76 -16.43 -6.25
C PHE A 306 24.30 -16.91 -6.20
N LYS A 307 24.01 -18.08 -6.76
CA LYS A 307 22.66 -18.68 -6.77
C LYS A 307 22.17 -19.08 -5.38
N GLU A 308 23.06 -19.63 -4.54
CA GLU A 308 22.73 -19.96 -3.16
C GLU A 308 22.41 -18.69 -2.36
N ALA A 309 23.25 -17.65 -2.47
CA ALA A 309 23.01 -16.38 -1.81
C ALA A 309 21.66 -15.80 -2.21
N GLN A 310 21.34 -15.77 -3.50
CA GLN A 310 20.04 -15.29 -3.98
C GLN A 310 18.86 -16.08 -3.38
N THR A 311 19.00 -17.41 -3.28
CA THR A 311 17.97 -18.29 -2.69
C THR A 311 17.80 -18.01 -1.19
N TYR A 312 18.90 -17.84 -0.45
CA TYR A 312 18.85 -17.54 0.99
C TYR A 312 18.33 -16.13 1.31
N MET A 313 18.38 -15.20 0.34
CA MET A 313 17.80 -13.87 0.50
C MET A 313 16.29 -13.83 0.28
N THR A 314 15.68 -14.82 -0.38
CA THR A 314 14.23 -14.83 -0.64
C THR A 314 13.40 -14.78 0.66
N PRO A 315 13.70 -15.55 1.71
CA PRO A 315 13.00 -15.43 2.99
C PRO A 315 13.17 -14.05 3.64
N LEU A 316 14.33 -13.39 3.47
CA LEU A 316 14.56 -12.04 3.99
C LEU A 316 13.61 -11.03 3.35
N VAL A 317 13.39 -11.13 2.03
CA VAL A 317 12.43 -10.26 1.33
C VAL A 317 11.02 -10.47 1.90
N LEU A 318 10.58 -11.72 2.06
CA LEU A 318 9.25 -12.03 2.60
C LEU A 318 9.07 -11.51 4.03
N VAL A 319 10.00 -11.84 4.94
CA VAL A 319 9.97 -11.38 6.33
C VAL A 319 10.06 -9.85 6.41
N GLY A 320 10.83 -9.23 5.51
CA GLY A 320 10.96 -7.78 5.40
C GLY A 320 9.64 -7.07 5.07
N LEU A 321 8.79 -7.68 4.26
CA LEU A 321 7.53 -7.08 3.82
C LEU A 321 6.36 -7.30 4.78
N VAL A 322 6.41 -8.34 5.61
CA VAL A 322 5.34 -8.68 6.56
C VAL A 322 4.92 -7.48 7.44
N PRO A 323 5.84 -6.73 8.09
CA PRO A 323 5.48 -5.57 8.90
C PRO A 323 4.72 -4.50 8.11
N ALA A 324 5.20 -4.20 6.89
CA ALA A 324 4.58 -3.20 6.04
C ALA A 324 3.16 -3.62 5.61
N TYR A 325 2.96 -4.90 5.32
CA TYR A 325 1.65 -5.45 4.98
C TYR A 325 0.69 -5.46 6.18
N LEU A 326 1.13 -5.93 7.36
CA LEU A 326 0.29 -5.99 8.56
C LEU A 326 -0.14 -4.61 9.06
N MET A 327 0.71 -3.60 8.86
CA MET A 327 0.41 -2.23 9.27
C MET A 327 -0.34 -1.43 8.20
N MET A 328 -0.51 -1.94 6.98
CA MET A 328 -1.23 -1.26 5.91
C MET A 328 -2.64 -0.77 6.32
N PRO A 329 -3.52 -1.57 6.98
CA PRO A 329 -4.86 -1.12 7.35
C PRO A 329 -4.94 -0.23 8.60
N LEU A 330 -3.89 -0.17 9.43
CA LEU A 330 -3.94 0.52 10.72
C LEU A 330 -3.79 2.04 10.57
N ASN A 331 -4.55 2.86 11.32
CA ASN A 331 -4.26 4.30 11.40
C ASN A 331 -3.03 4.54 12.30
N PRO A 332 -2.22 5.61 12.11
CA PRO A 332 -1.12 5.94 13.03
C PRO A 332 -1.49 5.89 14.51
N ILE A 333 -2.68 6.37 14.89
CA ILE A 333 -3.12 6.39 16.28
C ILE A 333 -3.39 4.99 16.87
N ASP A 334 -3.69 4.02 16.00
CA ASP A 334 -4.00 2.64 16.39
C ASP A 334 -2.74 1.75 16.40
N ILE A 335 -1.57 2.29 16.06
CA ILE A 335 -0.32 1.53 16.06
C ILE A 335 0.08 1.22 17.52
N PRO A 336 0.19 -0.07 17.90
CA PRO A 336 0.62 -0.42 19.25
C PRO A 336 2.06 0.04 19.51
N TYR A 337 2.33 0.55 20.72
CA TYR A 337 3.68 0.95 21.15
C TYR A 337 4.77 -0.11 20.92
N ALA A 338 4.41 -1.39 21.03
CA ALA A 338 5.32 -2.51 20.75
C ALA A 338 5.90 -2.48 19.33
N TYR A 339 5.16 -1.98 18.34
CA TYR A 339 5.61 -1.96 16.94
C TYR A 339 6.74 -0.97 16.72
N TYR A 340 6.84 0.10 17.52
CA TYR A 340 7.96 1.03 17.47
C TYR A 340 9.27 0.43 18.04
N LEU A 341 9.19 -0.70 18.75
CA LEU A 341 10.35 -1.42 19.30
C LEU A 341 10.81 -2.57 18.38
N LEU A 342 9.89 -3.18 17.64
CA LEU A 342 10.17 -4.33 16.78
C LEU A 342 10.94 -3.89 15.51
N PRO A 343 11.89 -4.71 15.03
CA PRO A 343 12.66 -4.37 13.83
C PRO A 343 11.74 -4.30 12.62
N ILE A 344 12.01 -3.36 11.72
CA ILE A 344 11.24 -3.09 10.50
C ILE A 344 9.85 -2.48 10.79
N PHE A 345 9.08 -3.03 11.74
CA PHE A 345 7.84 -2.42 12.25
C PHE A 345 8.07 -0.99 12.69
N ASN A 346 9.17 -0.72 13.39
CA ASN A 346 9.53 0.60 13.87
C ASN A 346 9.68 1.63 12.74
N GLY A 347 10.33 1.24 11.65
CA GLY A 347 10.47 2.05 10.44
C GLY A 347 9.16 2.25 9.70
N VAL A 348 8.36 1.20 9.57
CA VAL A 348 7.03 1.27 8.94
C VAL A 348 6.10 2.20 9.73
N ALA A 349 6.12 2.12 11.07
CA ALA A 349 5.32 2.95 11.96
C ALA A 349 5.64 4.44 11.80
N ILE A 350 6.93 4.81 11.84
CA ILE A 350 7.32 6.21 11.75
C ILE A 350 7.11 6.78 10.35
N PHE A 351 7.30 5.98 9.29
CA PHE A 351 6.93 6.40 7.94
C PHE A 351 5.44 6.69 7.88
N LYS A 352 4.60 5.86 8.51
CA LYS A 352 3.16 6.07 8.54
C LYS A 352 2.79 7.40 9.19
N GLU A 353 3.33 7.71 10.37
CA GLU A 353 3.13 9.02 11.00
C GLU A 353 3.56 10.20 10.12
N ILE A 354 4.73 10.07 9.47
CA ILE A 354 5.26 11.11 8.57
C ILE A 354 4.33 11.36 7.39
N PHE A 355 3.82 10.29 6.76
CA PHE A 355 2.89 10.42 5.64
C PHE A 355 1.55 11.02 6.07
N TYR A 356 1.07 10.76 7.29
CA TYR A 356 -0.15 11.37 7.84
C TYR A 356 0.05 12.81 8.34
N GLY A 357 1.29 13.30 8.42
CA GLY A 357 1.60 14.62 9.00
C GLY A 357 1.52 14.66 10.52
N GLU A 358 1.50 13.51 11.20
CA GLU A 358 1.30 13.37 12.66
C GLU A 358 2.56 12.85 13.35
N LEU A 359 3.73 13.36 12.96
CA LEU A 359 5.01 12.93 13.51
C LEU A 359 5.11 13.23 15.02
N GLN A 360 5.12 12.18 15.84
CA GLN A 360 5.32 12.32 17.28
C GLN A 360 6.83 12.28 17.63
N PRO A 361 7.39 13.31 18.27
CA PRO A 361 8.83 13.35 18.57
C PRO A 361 9.32 12.18 19.44
N MET A 362 8.50 11.71 20.37
CA MET A 362 8.84 10.58 21.23
C MET A 362 8.96 9.29 20.44
N HIS A 363 8.05 9.05 19.49
CA HIS A 363 8.11 7.89 18.59
C HIS A 363 9.34 7.98 17.68
N ALA A 364 9.64 9.17 17.14
CA ALA A 364 10.83 9.38 16.33
C ALA A 364 12.13 9.03 17.09
N LEU A 365 12.27 9.50 18.32
CA LEU A 365 13.44 9.19 19.16
C LEU A 365 13.55 7.69 19.46
N LEU A 366 12.43 7.05 19.80
CA LEU A 366 12.38 5.62 20.11
C LEU A 366 12.72 4.76 18.88
N VAL A 367 12.22 5.13 17.70
CA VAL A 367 12.51 4.41 16.45
C VAL A 367 13.96 4.58 16.03
N VAL A 368 14.52 5.79 16.16
CA VAL A 368 15.95 6.04 15.89
C VAL A 368 16.83 5.21 16.82
N PHE A 369 16.51 5.20 18.13
CA PHE A 369 17.25 4.42 19.12
C PHE A 369 17.19 2.91 18.84
N THR A 370 15.99 2.37 18.65
CA THR A 370 15.79 0.93 18.39
C THR A 370 16.43 0.51 17.07
N SER A 371 16.28 1.30 16.02
CA SER A 371 16.92 1.05 14.72
C SER A 371 18.44 1.05 14.85
N LEU A 372 19.02 1.98 15.62
CA LEU A 372 20.46 2.00 15.88
C LEU A 372 20.92 0.73 16.60
N CYS A 373 20.18 0.24 17.60
CA CYS A 373 20.46 -1.03 18.25
C CYS A 373 20.48 -2.20 17.26
N TYR A 374 19.48 -2.29 16.38
CA TYR A 374 19.42 -3.34 15.35
C TYR A 374 20.54 -3.23 14.32
N VAL A 375 20.94 -2.02 13.92
CA VAL A 375 22.10 -1.78 13.07
C VAL A 375 23.37 -2.32 13.73
N ILE A 376 23.61 -2.01 15.01
CA ILE A 376 24.78 -2.50 15.74
C ILE A 376 24.79 -4.03 15.79
N ILE A 377 23.65 -4.66 16.04
CA ILE A 377 23.51 -6.12 16.05
C ILE A 377 23.82 -6.70 14.67
N ALA A 378 23.20 -6.17 13.61
CA ALA A 378 23.40 -6.64 12.24
C ALA A 378 24.87 -6.53 11.80
N ILE A 379 25.53 -5.41 12.09
CA ILE A 379 26.95 -5.21 11.79
C ILE A 379 27.84 -6.18 12.56
N LYS A 380 27.56 -6.41 13.85
CA LYS A 380 28.32 -7.37 14.67
C LYS A 380 28.18 -8.80 14.15
N VAL A 381 26.98 -9.19 13.73
CA VAL A 381 26.73 -10.52 13.11
C VAL A 381 27.50 -10.64 11.79
N ALA A 382 27.41 -9.63 10.92
CA ALA A 382 28.13 -9.59 9.65
C ALA A 382 29.65 -9.71 9.87
N ALA A 383 30.20 -8.95 10.83
CA ALA A 383 31.62 -9.00 11.18
C ALA A 383 32.06 -10.35 11.74
N LYS A 384 31.18 -11.04 12.50
CA LYS A 384 31.48 -12.37 13.03
C LYS A 384 31.52 -13.41 11.92
N PHE A 385 30.62 -13.35 10.94
CA PHE A 385 30.60 -14.29 9.82
C PHE A 385 31.72 -14.03 8.83
N PHE A 386 32.00 -12.77 8.51
CA PHE A 386 33.09 -12.39 7.60
C PHE A 386 34.49 -12.72 8.16
N LYS A 387 34.64 -12.97 9.46
CA LYS A 387 35.93 -13.39 10.04
C LYS A 387 36.13 -14.90 10.10
N ARG A 388 35.08 -15.69 9.85
CA ARG A 388 35.18 -17.15 9.90
C ARG A 388 35.76 -17.64 8.59
N GLU A 389 37.03 -18.04 8.60
CA GLU A 389 37.74 -18.56 7.41
C GLU A 389 36.98 -19.73 6.77
N ASN A 390 36.44 -20.67 7.56
CA ASN A 390 35.63 -21.79 7.05
C ASN A 390 34.36 -21.38 6.31
N LEU A 391 33.87 -20.14 6.50
CA LEU A 391 32.73 -19.62 5.77
C LEU A 391 33.14 -18.85 4.52
N LEU A 392 34.41 -18.46 4.36
CA LEU A 392 34.86 -17.63 3.24
C LEU A 392 35.77 -18.36 2.25
N VAL A 393 36.58 -19.29 2.73
CA VAL A 393 37.53 -20.08 1.94
C VAL A 393 36.93 -21.48 1.69
N LYS A 394 37.08 -21.99 0.46
CA LYS A 394 36.50 -23.28 0.05
C LYS A 394 37.18 -24.49 0.69
#